data_AF-A0A2G7T9R8-F1
#
_entry.id   AF-A0A2G7T9R8-F1
#
_cell.length_a   1.000
_cell.length_b   1.000
_cell.length_c   1.000
_cell.angle_alpha   90.00
_cell.angle_beta   90.00
_cell.angle_gamma   90.00
#
_symmetry.space_group_name_H-M   'P 1'
#
loop_
_entity.id
_entity.type
_entity.pdbx_description
1 polymer ?
#
loop_
_entity_poly.entity_id
_entity_poly.type
_entity_poly.pdbx_seq_one_letter_code
_entity_poly.pdbx_strand_id
1 'polypeptide(L)'
;MLRRMMEEVFRREGVIAPTPVIESTSPFTNLQLVRAGLGLSAVPDSTLQASPRSLGVRRVHVTPAISMGPVALIYRSAVANPRVALLRATLGLPGPAVEPP
;
A
#
# COMPACT_ATOMS: atom_id res chain seq x y z
N MET A 1 -6.97 2.71 -5.55
CA MET A 1 -7.41 1.74 -4.52
C MET A 1 -7.53 2.37 -3.14
N LEU A 2 -6.54 3.14 -2.66
CA LEU A 2 -6.55 3.76 -1.33
C LEU A 2 -7.82 4.61 -1.04
N ARG A 3 -8.27 5.44 -1.99
CA ARG A 3 -9.47 6.28 -1.82
C ARG A 3 -10.72 5.47 -1.48
N ARG A 4 -11.07 4.47 -2.29
CA ARG A 4 -12.23 3.59 -2.04
C ARG A 4 -12.12 2.88 -0.69
N MET A 5 -10.92 2.47 -0.31
CA MET A 5 -10.66 1.85 0.98
C MET A 5 -10.89 2.84 2.14
N MET A 6 -10.45 4.10 2.01
CA MET A 6 -10.75 5.15 2.99
C MET A 6 -12.26 5.38 3.10
N GLU A 7 -12.94 5.58 1.96
CA GLU A 7 -14.39 5.76 1.92
C GLU A 7 -15.13 4.60 2.60
N GLU A 8 -14.68 3.37 2.42
CA GLU A 8 -15.24 2.18 3.06
C GLU A 8 -15.03 2.17 4.59
N VAL A 9 -13.84 2.51 5.07
CA VAL A 9 -13.54 2.54 6.53
C VAL A 9 -14.43 3.55 7.24
N PHE A 10 -14.52 4.78 6.72
CA PHE A 10 -15.38 5.80 7.32
C PHE A 10 -16.86 5.40 7.25
N ARG A 11 -17.32 4.84 6.12
CA ARG A 11 -18.70 4.40 5.96
C ARG A 11 -19.10 3.31 6.95
N ARG A 12 -18.21 2.35 7.23
CA ARG A 12 -18.47 1.27 8.21
C ARG A 12 -18.68 1.79 9.63
N GLU A 13 -18.01 2.89 9.96
CA GLU A 13 -18.18 3.58 11.24
C GLU A 13 -19.35 4.57 11.24
N GLY A 14 -20.18 4.59 10.19
CA GLY A 14 -21.34 5.47 10.09
C GLY A 14 -21.00 6.95 9.90
N VAL A 15 -19.76 7.28 9.52
CA VAL A 15 -19.28 8.66 9.33
C VAL A 15 -18.97 8.95 7.86
N ILE A 16 -19.04 10.23 7.50
CA ILE A 16 -18.71 10.69 6.15
C ILE A 16 -17.20 10.78 6.00
N ALA A 17 -16.66 10.20 4.93
CA ALA A 17 -15.25 10.29 4.60
C ALA A 17 -14.85 11.75 4.31
N PRO A 18 -13.65 12.19 4.73
CA PRO A 18 -13.19 13.55 4.47
C PRO A 18 -13.00 13.79 2.96
N THR A 19 -13.41 14.98 2.50
CA THR A 19 -13.18 15.41 1.12
C THR A 19 -11.69 15.64 0.88
N PRO A 20 -11.06 14.99 -0.12
CA PRO A 20 -9.64 15.20 -0.40
C PRO A 20 -9.38 16.63 -0.90
N VAL A 21 -8.38 17.30 -0.31
CA VAL A 21 -7.93 18.63 -0.74
C VAL A 21 -6.89 18.54 -1.85
N ILE A 22 -6.03 17.51 -1.80
CA ILE A 22 -4.98 17.25 -2.79
C ILE A 22 -5.04 15.78 -3.17
N GLU A 23 -5.01 15.48 -4.47
CA GLU A 23 -4.91 14.12 -4.99
C GLU A 23 -3.53 13.91 -5.63
N SER A 24 -2.86 12.83 -5.21
CA SER A 24 -1.56 12.42 -5.75
C SER A 24 -1.46 10.90 -5.71
N THR A 25 -0.87 10.33 -6.76
CA THR A 25 -0.68 8.89 -6.93
C THR A 25 0.70 8.41 -6.47
N SER A 26 1.58 9.33 -6.06
CA SER A 26 2.94 9.04 -5.60
C SER A 26 3.03 9.10 -4.07
N PRO A 27 3.28 7.97 -3.39
CA PRO A 27 3.47 7.95 -1.93
C PRO A 27 4.63 8.84 -1.45
N PHE A 28 5.71 8.95 -2.23
CA PHE A 28 6.85 9.81 -1.89
C PHE A 28 6.49 11.29 -1.97
N THR A 29 5.72 11.70 -2.99
CA THR A 29 5.22 13.07 -3.11
C THR A 29 4.28 13.40 -1.95
N ASN A 30 3.41 12.46 -1.58
CA ASN A 30 2.48 12.62 -0.46
C ASN A 30 3.21 12.93 0.86
N LEU A 31 4.32 12.24 1.11
CA LEU A 31 5.17 12.51 2.28
C LEU A 31 5.76 13.93 2.27
N GLN A 32 6.17 14.44 1.11
CA GLN A 32 6.66 15.83 1.02
C GLN A 32 5.55 16.85 1.22
N LEU A 33 4.32 16.57 0.76
CA LEU A 33 3.16 17.43 1.00
C LEU A 33 2.82 17.50 2.50
N VAL A 34 2.83 16.36 3.19
CA VAL A 34 2.64 16.30 4.65
C VAL A 34 3.75 17.07 5.37
N ARG A 35 5.01 16.88 4.97
CA ARG A 35 6.15 17.66 5.50
C ARG A 35 5.97 19.16 5.31
N ALA A 36 5.41 19.59 4.17
CA ALA A 36 5.11 20.99 3.88
C ALA A 36 3.90 21.54 4.65
N GLY A 37 3.26 20.72 5.51
CA GLY A 37 2.11 21.13 6.31
C GLY A 37 0.78 21.07 5.56
N LEU A 38 0.70 20.41 4.40
CA LEU A 38 -0.51 20.38 3.55
C LEU A 38 -1.51 19.27 3.96
N GLY A 39 -1.57 18.94 5.26
CA GLY A 39 -2.55 18.03 5.84
C GLY A 39 -2.01 16.63 6.18
N LEU A 40 -2.89 15.63 6.09
CA LEU A 40 -2.62 14.22 6.41
C LEU A 40 -2.64 13.37 5.15
N SER A 41 -1.84 12.31 5.13
CA SER A 41 -1.85 11.33 4.04
C SER A 41 -1.72 9.91 4.58
N ALA A 42 -2.35 8.97 3.89
CA ALA A 42 -2.15 7.55 4.09
C ALA A 42 -1.15 7.03 3.03
N VAL A 43 -0.06 6.43 3.50
CA VAL A 43 0.99 5.84 2.66
C VAL A 43 1.34 4.44 3.17
N PRO A 44 1.89 3.55 2.32
CA PRO A 44 2.44 2.29 2.78
C PRO A 44 3.54 2.50 3.82
N ASP A 45 3.62 1.60 4.81
CA ASP A 45 4.65 1.66 5.84
C ASP A 45 6.06 1.65 5.25
N SER A 46 6.28 0.84 4.21
CA SER A 46 7.54 0.75 3.49
C SER A 46 8.00 2.08 2.89
N THR A 47 7.08 2.94 2.47
CA THR A 47 7.42 4.29 1.99
C THR A 47 7.94 5.17 3.12
N LEU A 48 7.34 5.08 4.31
CA LEU A 48 7.82 5.82 5.49
C LEU A 48 9.18 5.29 5.95
N GLN A 49 9.39 3.96 5.97
CA GLN A 49 10.66 3.34 6.35
C GLN A 49 11.79 3.68 5.37
N ALA A 50 11.49 3.77 4.07
CA ALA A 50 12.46 4.14 3.05
C ALA A 50 12.80 5.65 3.05
N SER A 51 12.04 6.46 3.80
CA SER A 51 12.23 7.91 3.84
C SER A 51 13.28 8.31 4.88
N PRO A 52 14.05 9.40 4.66
CA PRO A 52 14.97 9.90 5.65
C PRO A 52 14.26 10.24 6.97
N ARG A 53 14.85 9.87 8.11
CA ARG A 53 14.31 10.25 9.43
C ARG A 53 14.19 11.78 9.63
N SER A 54 15.03 12.54 8.92
CA SER A 54 15.01 14.01 8.90
C SER A 54 13.82 14.62 8.16
N LEU A 55 12.97 13.81 7.52
CA LEU A 55 11.78 14.28 6.79
C LEU A 55 10.79 15.01 7.71
N GLY A 56 10.80 14.74 9.02
CA GLY A 56 10.01 15.48 10.01
C GLY A 56 8.52 15.15 10.01
N VAL A 57 8.13 14.02 9.41
CA VAL A 57 6.76 13.51 9.43
C VAL A 57 6.57 12.51 10.58
N ARG A 58 5.35 12.43 11.14
CA ARG A 58 5.00 11.49 12.19
C ARG A 58 3.88 10.58 11.75
N ARG A 59 3.91 9.33 12.23
CA ARG A 59 2.82 8.38 12.05
C ARG A 59 1.67 8.74 13.00
N VAL A 60 0.44 8.70 12.48
CA VAL A 60 -0.79 8.82 13.27
C VAL A 60 -1.44 7.45 13.35
N HIS A 61 -1.85 7.05 14.56
CA HIS A 61 -2.65 5.85 14.77
C HIS A 61 -4.12 6.16 14.52
N VAL A 62 -4.81 5.27 13.80
CA VAL A 62 -6.23 5.42 13.45
C VAL A 62 -6.99 4.24 14.04
N THR A 63 -8.17 4.52 14.60
CA THR A 63 -9.11 3.51 15.12
C THR A 63 -10.47 3.71 14.45
N PRO A 64 -11.07 2.68 13.83
CA PRO A 64 -10.52 1.33 13.65
C PRO A 64 -9.28 1.32 12.73
N ALA A 65 -8.46 0.27 12.87
CA ALA A 65 -7.28 0.12 12.04
C ALA A 65 -7.67 -0.03 10.56
N ILE A 66 -6.94 0.67 9.70
CA ILE A 66 -7.12 0.57 8.25
C ILE A 66 -6.56 -0.78 7.78
N SER A 67 -7.43 -1.68 7.32
CA SER A 67 -7.01 -2.98 6.80
C SER A 67 -6.26 -2.80 5.48
N MET A 68 -4.97 -3.18 5.44
CA MET A 68 -4.21 -3.20 4.19
C MET A 68 -4.49 -4.47 3.39
N GLY A 69 -4.65 -4.33 2.08
CA GLY A 69 -4.76 -5.47 1.16
C GLY A 69 -3.40 -6.16 0.95
N PRO A 70 -3.40 -7.44 0.54
CA PRO A 70 -2.16 -8.17 0.27
C PRO A 70 -1.40 -7.59 -0.92
N VAL A 71 -0.07 -7.62 -0.85
CA VAL A 71 0.79 -7.41 -2.03
C VAL A 71 1.01 -8.77 -2.69
N ALA A 72 0.73 -8.87 -3.99
CA ALA A 72 0.77 -10.13 -4.73
C ALA A 72 1.70 -10.05 -5.94
N LEU A 73 2.42 -11.15 -6.21
CA LEU A 73 3.12 -11.36 -7.47
C LEU A 73 2.14 -11.91 -8.51
N ILE A 74 1.78 -11.10 -9.50
CA ILE A 74 0.87 -11.49 -10.58
C ILE A 74 1.69 -11.84 -11.83
N TYR A 75 1.49 -13.04 -12.35
CA TYR A 75 2.15 -13.53 -13.56
C TYR A 75 1.23 -14.50 -14.32
N ARG A 76 1.51 -14.74 -15.61
CA ARG A 76 0.76 -15.70 -16.41
C ARG A 76 1.31 -17.11 -16.18
N SER A 77 0.45 -18.04 -15.78
CA SER A 77 0.82 -19.45 -15.54
C SER A 77 1.07 -20.25 -16.82
N ALA A 78 0.42 -19.88 -17.93
CA ALA A 78 0.48 -20.60 -19.19
C ALA A 78 1.87 -20.65 -19.85
N VAL A 79 2.84 -19.85 -19.38
CA VAL A 79 4.19 -19.79 -19.95
C VAL A 79 5.21 -19.97 -18.85
N ALA A 80 5.97 -21.06 -18.91
CA ALA A 80 7.10 -21.28 -18.03
C ALA A 80 8.13 -20.14 -18.23
N ASN A 81 8.37 -19.37 -17.19
CA ASN A 81 9.31 -18.24 -17.22
C ASN A 81 10.35 -18.42 -16.11
N PRO A 82 11.62 -18.71 -16.45
CA PRO A 82 12.67 -18.93 -15.45
C PRO A 82 12.91 -17.70 -14.56
N ARG A 83 12.65 -16.48 -15.06
CA ARG A 83 12.75 -15.25 -14.25
C ARG A 83 11.68 -15.17 -13.18
N VAL A 84 10.47 -15.69 -13.45
CA VAL A 84 9.40 -15.77 -12.44
C VAL A 84 9.75 -16.80 -11.38
N ALA A 85 10.31 -17.95 -11.77
CA ALA A 85 10.79 -18.95 -10.82
C ALA A 85 11.87 -18.38 -9.90
N LEU A 86 12.86 -17.67 -10.45
CA LEU A 86 13.87 -16.96 -9.68
C LEU A 86 13.26 -15.93 -8.74
N LEU A 87 12.33 -15.09 -9.23
CA LEU A 87 11.68 -14.07 -8.43
C LEU A 87 10.86 -14.67 -7.27
N ARG A 88 10.15 -15.78 -7.49
CA ARG A 88 9.42 -16.50 -6.43
C ARG A 88 10.36 -17.00 -5.35
N ALA A 89 11.49 -17.60 -5.76
CA ALA A 89 12.50 -18.08 -4.83
C ALA A 89 13.08 -16.93 -3.98
N THR A 90 13.43 -15.81 -4.61
CA THR A 90 13.93 -14.62 -3.91
C THR A 90 12.91 -14.04 -2.93
N LEU A 91 11.62 -14.08 -3.27
CA LEU A 91 10.53 -13.61 -2.42
C LEU A 91 10.11 -14.64 -1.35
N GLY A 92 10.75 -15.81 -1.28
CA GLY A 92 10.39 -16.88 -0.33
C GLY A 92 9.00 -17.49 -0.56
N LEU A 93 8.46 -17.35 -1.77
CA LEU A 93 7.14 -17.90 -2.10
C LEU A 93 7.27 -19.41 -2.38
N PRO A 94 6.31 -20.25 -1.92
CA PRO A 94 6.33 -21.69 -2.19
C PRO A 94 6.40 -21.99 -3.70
N GLY A 95 6.84 -23.19 -4.08
CA GLY A 95 6.89 -23.63 -5.48
C GLY A 95 5.54 -23.51 -6.20
N PRO A 96 5.50 -23.55 -7.55
CA PRO A 96 4.22 -23.52 -8.26
C PRO A 96 3.33 -24.63 -7.71
N ALA A 97 2.08 -24.28 -7.35
CA ALA A 97 1.07 -25.30 -7.07
C ALA A 97 0.94 -26.13 -8.34
N VAL A 98 1.41 -27.37 -8.29
CA VAL A 98 1.09 -28.37 -9.30
C VAL A 98 -0.40 -28.64 -9.08
N GLU A 99 -1.25 -28.09 -9.95
CA GLU A 99 -2.65 -28.51 -9.99
C GLU A 99 -2.64 -30.02 -10.30
N PRO A 100 -3.33 -30.86 -9.49
CA PRO A 100 -3.47 -32.26 -9.83
C PRO A 100 -4.26 -32.40 -11.13
N PRO A 101 -4.02 -33.47 -11.90
CA PRO A 101 -4.64 -33.70 -13.20
C PRO A 101 -6.17 -33.82 -13.15
#